data_AF-A0A3E0QT45-F1
#
_entry.id   AF-A0A3E0QT45-F1
#
_cell.length_a   1.000
_cell.length_b   1.000
_cell.length_c   1.000
_cell.angle_alpha   90.00
_cell.angle_beta   90.00
_cell.angle_gamma   90.00
#
_symmetry.space_group_name_H-M   'P 1'
#
loop_
_entity.id
_entity.type
_entity.pdbx_description
1 polymer ?
#
loop_
_entity_poly.entity_id
_entity_poly.type
_entity_poly.pdbx_seq_one_letter_code
_entity_poly.pdbx_strand_id
1 'polypeptide(L)'
;MPVSISKDDGVTKNLLVPAPIVTFSKAYLKRGDGGVIGADYTINLTGQLLDNKGTPVSTGSSPSVAHATGGVYSTQSPDDDPVNSDIDTSNQLTSIMKKQELLRSAFAAGNRMLIEITGYNESKGIKAYCDVENIDFDDQSRWTNRCGYTITLKVVRFTESSASAFSANSTEDNFTWYVNAADESWSIQENDQFHTSFAGGSISDIKRLYTLTHNVSAVGQRVYESGGFESGYSPWQQASGYVHNIIGIGTTNAPSGYLDPLNTMGYLPYNHKFTENIDNNAGSYSVSEEWTLFESGAIPAIEDVTFSLDTDLGAIKRVSINGTVQGLAESGSTFENTDKYSNAVSYYNTNCTDNELFTRASGVSGFSCLNSASASKAIGHNPNAGTVTYALSFDTRVANTISGALTEDIQVSDIYPGQLISVTPVIGRSQPIIQYVNSRSEFKKTLQITAQMDQTACGFNQPATSDIISIYESYVPSGVAVAGKVFYGPPNESWNPKTGQYSYSVEWTYERA
;
A
#
# COMPACT_ATOMS: atom_id res chain seq x y z
N MET A 1 -42.02 -44.95 -6.48
CA MET A 1 -40.66 -44.39 -6.25
C MET A 1 -40.79 -43.19 -5.31
N PRO A 2 -40.64 -43.34 -3.99
CA PRO A 2 -40.77 -42.19 -3.12
C PRO A 2 -39.55 -41.27 -3.24
N VAL A 3 -39.77 -39.96 -3.34
CA VAL A 3 -38.72 -38.98 -3.04
C VAL A 3 -38.78 -38.73 -1.54
N SER A 4 -37.67 -38.95 -0.85
CA SER A 4 -37.58 -38.70 0.58
C SER A 4 -36.81 -37.42 0.85
N ILE A 5 -37.34 -36.61 1.76
CA ILE A 5 -36.74 -35.36 2.20
C ILE A 5 -36.56 -35.44 3.72
N SER A 6 -35.39 -35.02 4.20
CA SER A 6 -35.09 -34.98 5.62
C SER A 6 -34.40 -33.67 5.97
N LYS A 7 -34.78 -33.09 7.10
CA LYS A 7 -34.12 -31.90 7.65
C LYS A 7 -32.96 -32.36 8.53
N ASP A 8 -31.80 -31.72 8.38
CA ASP A 8 -30.64 -31.70 9.27
C ASP A 8 -29.99 -33.04 9.74
N ASP A 9 -30.75 -34.06 10.15
CA ASP A 9 -30.25 -35.26 10.83
C ASP A 9 -30.39 -36.56 10.01
N GLY A 10 -31.14 -36.54 8.90
CA GLY A 10 -31.43 -37.74 8.11
C GLY A 10 -32.32 -38.77 8.82
N VAL A 11 -32.80 -38.45 10.02
CA VAL A 11 -33.59 -39.33 10.90
C VAL A 11 -35.08 -39.19 10.60
N THR A 12 -35.57 -37.97 10.47
CA THR A 12 -36.99 -37.73 10.10
C THR A 12 -37.12 -37.62 8.59
N LYS A 13 -37.56 -38.72 7.95
CA LYS A 13 -37.82 -38.76 6.50
C LYS A 13 -39.29 -38.46 6.22
N ASN A 14 -39.54 -37.34 5.56
CA ASN A 14 -40.82 -37.04 4.94
C ASN A 14 -40.81 -37.60 3.52
N LEU A 15 -41.88 -38.29 3.13
CA LEU A 15 -42.01 -38.86 1.79
C LEU A 15 -42.92 -37.98 0.94
N LEU A 16 -42.59 -37.85 -0.34
CA LEU A 16 -43.47 -37.28 -1.35
C LEU A 16 -44.09 -38.42 -2.16
N VAL A 17 -45.41 -38.56 -2.04
CA VAL A 17 -46.21 -39.60 -2.69
C VAL A 17 -47.53 -38.99 -3.18
N PRO A 18 -47.97 -39.19 -4.43
CA PRO A 18 -47.27 -39.88 -5.52
C PRO A 18 -45.89 -39.30 -5.83
N ALA A 19 -45.02 -40.15 -6.36
CA ALA A 19 -43.66 -39.79 -6.74
C ALA A 19 -43.66 -38.57 -7.68
N PRO A 20 -42.98 -37.46 -7.35
CA PRO A 20 -42.78 -36.41 -8.32
C PRO A 20 -41.85 -36.92 -9.44
N ILE A 21 -42.04 -36.38 -10.65
CA ILE A 21 -41.05 -36.49 -11.72
C ILE A 21 -39.83 -35.69 -11.28
N VAL A 22 -38.66 -36.31 -11.35
CA VAL A 22 -37.38 -35.68 -11.03
C VAL A 22 -36.65 -35.35 -12.33
N THR A 23 -36.21 -34.10 -12.48
CA THR A 23 -35.33 -33.69 -13.57
C THR A 23 -34.07 -33.04 -13.01
N PHE A 24 -32.95 -33.27 -13.68
CA PHE A 24 -31.64 -32.71 -13.35
C PHE A 24 -31.16 -31.86 -14.51
N SER A 25 -30.69 -30.65 -14.22
CA SER A 25 -29.93 -29.84 -15.16
C SER A 25 -28.63 -29.37 -14.53
N LYS A 26 -27.58 -29.29 -15.35
CA LYS A 26 -26.25 -28.84 -14.96
C LYS A 26 -25.87 -27.62 -15.79
N ALA A 27 -25.40 -26.58 -15.13
CA ALA A 27 -24.87 -25.39 -15.76
C ALA A 27 -23.43 -25.16 -15.31
N TYR A 28 -22.50 -25.01 -16.25
CA TYR A 28 -21.13 -24.62 -15.91
C TYR A 28 -21.07 -23.13 -15.60
N LEU A 29 -20.43 -22.81 -14.48
CA LEU A 29 -20.10 -21.45 -14.10
C LEU A 29 -18.77 -21.10 -14.74
N LYS A 30 -18.74 -19.98 -15.47
CA LYS A 30 -17.59 -19.55 -16.27
C LYS A 30 -17.15 -18.16 -15.88
N ARG A 31 -15.83 -17.95 -15.94
CA ARG A 31 -15.20 -16.62 -15.91
C ARG A 31 -15.43 -15.86 -17.21
N GLY A 32 -15.08 -14.57 -17.22
CA GLY A 32 -15.16 -13.71 -18.40
C GLY A 32 -14.33 -14.21 -19.60
N ASP A 33 -13.27 -14.98 -19.35
CA ASP A 33 -12.42 -15.64 -20.36
C ASP A 33 -12.99 -16.97 -20.89
N GLY A 34 -14.11 -17.43 -20.33
CA GLY A 34 -14.74 -18.71 -20.67
C GLY A 34 -14.22 -19.92 -19.88
N GLY A 35 -13.24 -19.73 -18.99
CA GLY A 35 -12.72 -20.77 -18.11
C GLY A 35 -13.78 -21.24 -17.11
N VAL A 36 -13.92 -22.56 -16.95
CA VAL A 36 -14.89 -23.15 -16.01
C VAL A 36 -14.35 -23.03 -14.58
N ILE A 37 -15.16 -22.46 -13.68
CA ILE A 37 -14.81 -22.26 -12.27
C ILE A 37 -15.66 -23.06 -11.29
N GLY A 38 -16.77 -23.60 -11.77
CA GLY A 38 -17.69 -24.38 -10.97
C GLY A 38 -18.84 -24.92 -11.80
N ALA A 39 -19.78 -25.56 -11.14
CA ALA A 39 -21.02 -26.01 -11.74
C ALA A 39 -22.17 -25.87 -10.75
N ASP A 40 -23.32 -25.46 -11.27
CA ASP A 40 -24.60 -25.47 -10.58
C ASP A 40 -25.46 -26.61 -11.09
N TYR A 41 -26.05 -27.36 -10.15
CA TYR A 41 -27.02 -28.37 -10.46
C TYR A 41 -28.40 -27.92 -9.95
N THR A 42 -29.39 -27.98 -10.84
CA THR A 42 -30.78 -27.71 -10.51
C THR A 42 -31.55 -29.01 -10.55
N ILE A 43 -32.30 -29.28 -9.47
CA ILE A 43 -33.20 -30.41 -9.36
C ILE A 43 -34.62 -29.85 -9.35
N ASN A 44 -35.46 -30.25 -10.31
CA ASN A 44 -36.88 -29.94 -10.28
C ASN A 44 -37.69 -31.19 -9.92
N LEU A 45 -38.55 -31.05 -8.91
CA LEU A 45 -39.53 -32.05 -8.50
C LEU A 45 -40.92 -31.57 -8.91
N THR A 46 -41.51 -32.22 -9.91
CA THR A 46 -42.86 -31.89 -10.39
C THR A 46 -43.83 -33.01 -10.05
N GLY A 47 -44.82 -32.72 -9.21
CA GLY A 47 -45.75 -33.72 -8.70
C GLY A 47 -47.18 -33.21 -8.56
N GLN A 48 -48.05 -34.06 -8.01
CA GLN A 48 -49.44 -33.73 -7.72
C GLN A 48 -49.80 -34.11 -6.28
N LEU A 49 -50.43 -33.18 -5.58
CA LEU A 49 -51.13 -33.42 -4.34
C LEU A 49 -52.55 -33.91 -4.66
N LEU A 50 -52.95 -34.98 -3.98
CA LEU A 50 -54.31 -35.51 -4.02
C LEU A 50 -54.98 -35.24 -2.68
N ASP A 51 -56.27 -34.97 -2.67
CA ASP A 51 -57.03 -34.65 -1.46
C ASP A 51 -57.10 -35.83 -0.48
N ASN A 52 -57.35 -37.04 -0.99
CA ASN A 52 -57.64 -38.24 -0.21
C ASN A 52 -56.55 -39.32 -0.25
N LYS A 53 -55.44 -39.06 -0.95
CA LYS A 53 -54.36 -40.03 -1.20
C LYS A 53 -52.98 -39.37 -1.08
N GLY A 54 -51.95 -40.20 -0.96
CA GLY A 54 -50.57 -39.74 -1.00
C GLY A 54 -50.02 -39.25 0.33
N THR A 55 -48.81 -38.70 0.29
CA THR A 55 -48.14 -38.01 1.38
C THR A 55 -47.77 -36.58 0.98
N PRO A 56 -48.11 -35.58 1.81
CA PRO A 56 -48.76 -35.66 3.12
C PRO A 56 -50.12 -36.37 3.21
N VAL A 57 -50.33 -37.16 4.28
CA VAL A 57 -51.56 -37.94 4.51
C VAL A 57 -52.59 -37.01 5.15
N SER A 58 -53.84 -37.06 4.68
CA SER A 58 -54.97 -36.36 5.30
C SER A 58 -55.91 -37.40 5.89
N THR A 59 -56.54 -37.16 7.04
CA THR A 59 -57.54 -38.10 7.59
C THR A 59 -58.72 -37.39 8.27
N GLY A 60 -59.89 -38.02 8.24
CA GLY A 60 -61.08 -37.63 9.00
C GLY A 60 -61.98 -36.58 8.34
N SER A 61 -63.14 -36.35 8.97
CA SER A 61 -64.16 -35.36 8.55
C SER A 61 -63.80 -33.90 8.86
N SER A 62 -62.70 -33.68 9.58
CA SER A 62 -62.02 -32.40 9.74
C SER A 62 -60.54 -32.67 9.46
N PRO A 63 -60.06 -32.48 8.22
CA PRO A 63 -58.84 -33.12 7.74
C PRO A 63 -57.64 -32.74 8.62
N SER A 64 -57.07 -33.72 9.31
CA SER A 64 -55.76 -33.61 9.95
C SER A 64 -54.70 -34.05 8.93
N VAL A 65 -53.64 -33.25 8.75
CA VAL A 65 -52.59 -33.56 7.78
C VAL A 65 -51.29 -33.82 8.51
N ALA A 66 -50.63 -34.93 8.19
CA ALA A 66 -49.35 -35.33 8.75
C ALA A 66 -48.41 -35.90 7.68
N HIS A 67 -47.11 -35.80 7.92
CA HIS A 67 -46.15 -36.62 7.20
C HIS A 67 -46.32 -38.07 7.63
N ALA A 68 -46.20 -39.00 6.69
CA ALA A 68 -46.16 -40.41 7.07
C ALA A 68 -44.81 -40.72 7.71
N THR A 69 -44.83 -41.19 8.95
CA THR A 69 -43.65 -41.68 9.67
C THR A 69 -43.64 -43.20 9.57
N GLY A 70 -42.73 -43.76 8.76
CA GLY A 70 -42.72 -45.19 8.44
C GLY A 70 -43.51 -45.50 7.17
N GLY A 71 -43.05 -46.53 6.44
CA GLY A 71 -43.43 -46.84 5.06
C GLY A 71 -44.91 -46.65 4.76
N VAL A 72 -45.21 -45.60 3.98
CA VAL A 72 -46.50 -45.38 3.27
C VAL A 72 -46.87 -46.59 2.41
N TYR A 73 -45.85 -47.37 2.08
CA TYR A 73 -45.91 -48.62 1.38
C TYR A 73 -45.46 -49.75 2.31
N SER A 74 -46.30 -50.76 2.50
CA SER A 74 -45.92 -51.99 3.19
C SER A 74 -44.99 -52.86 2.33
N THR A 75 -45.04 -52.71 0.99
CA THR A 75 -44.24 -53.50 0.04
C THR A 75 -43.54 -52.68 -1.05
N GLN A 76 -43.85 -51.38 -1.15
CA GLN A 76 -43.39 -50.45 -2.18
C GLN A 76 -43.86 -50.85 -3.61
N SER A 77 -44.85 -51.74 -3.73
CA SER A 77 -45.38 -52.25 -5.01
C SER A 77 -46.03 -51.13 -5.87
N PRO A 78 -46.01 -51.23 -7.22
CA PRO A 78 -46.83 -50.39 -8.10
C PRO A 78 -48.33 -50.42 -7.77
N ASP A 79 -48.79 -51.50 -7.12
CA ASP A 79 -50.17 -51.73 -6.71
C ASP A 79 -50.49 -51.24 -5.29
N ASP A 80 -49.49 -50.78 -4.53
CA ASP A 80 -49.74 -50.17 -3.23
C ASP A 80 -50.39 -48.78 -3.46
N ASP A 81 -51.71 -48.68 -3.33
CA ASP A 81 -52.44 -47.41 -3.36
C ASP A 81 -52.01 -46.57 -2.14
N PRO A 82 -51.49 -45.35 -2.32
CA PRO A 82 -51.07 -44.54 -1.19
C PRO A 82 -52.28 -44.24 -0.30
N VAL A 83 -52.19 -44.60 0.98
CA VAL A 83 -53.22 -44.50 2.04
C VAL A 83 -54.45 -43.71 1.58
N ASN A 84 -55.48 -44.43 1.12
CA ASN A 84 -56.76 -43.83 0.76
C ASN A 84 -57.52 -43.50 2.05
N SER A 85 -57.57 -42.22 2.40
CA SER A 85 -58.32 -41.72 3.53
C SER A 85 -59.73 -41.32 3.09
N ASP A 86 -60.75 -41.74 3.82
CA ASP A 86 -62.13 -41.29 3.59
C ASP A 86 -62.26 -39.80 3.97
N ILE A 87 -61.93 -38.92 3.03
CA ILE A 87 -62.17 -37.48 3.12
C ILE A 87 -63.55 -37.20 2.54
N ASP A 88 -64.42 -36.57 3.33
CA ASP A 88 -65.70 -36.09 2.84
C ASP A 88 -65.47 -35.05 1.72
N THR A 89 -66.28 -35.14 0.67
CA THR A 89 -66.36 -34.18 -0.45
C THR A 89 -66.40 -32.72 0.00
N SER A 90 -67.01 -32.43 1.16
CA SER A 90 -67.07 -31.08 1.75
C SER A 90 -65.72 -30.54 2.23
N ASN A 91 -64.71 -31.41 2.42
CA ASN A 91 -63.43 -31.12 3.03
C ASN A 91 -62.22 -31.25 2.08
N GLN A 92 -62.44 -31.56 0.80
CA GLN A 92 -61.37 -31.81 -0.16
C GLN A 92 -60.44 -30.59 -0.33
N LEU A 93 -61.03 -29.39 -0.43
CA LEU A 93 -60.26 -28.15 -0.54
C LEU A 93 -59.41 -27.89 0.70
N THR A 94 -59.98 -28.08 1.89
CA THR A 94 -59.29 -27.93 3.17
C THR A 94 -58.15 -28.94 3.30
N SER A 95 -58.35 -30.16 2.83
CA SER A 95 -57.30 -31.18 2.74
C SER A 95 -56.13 -30.68 1.88
N ILE A 96 -56.41 -30.23 0.65
CA ILE A 96 -55.37 -29.70 -0.26
C ILE A 96 -54.62 -28.52 0.35
N MET A 97 -55.32 -27.52 0.91
CA MET A 97 -54.68 -26.35 1.53
C MET A 97 -53.73 -26.73 2.67
N LYS A 98 -54.15 -27.66 3.54
CA LYS A 98 -53.30 -28.16 4.64
C LYS A 98 -52.11 -28.98 4.13
N LYS A 99 -52.28 -29.76 3.05
CA LYS A 99 -51.17 -30.47 2.40
C LYS A 99 -50.15 -29.50 1.79
N GLN A 100 -50.59 -28.41 1.16
CA GLN A 100 -49.70 -27.37 0.66
C GLN A 100 -48.92 -26.69 1.79
N GLU A 101 -49.58 -26.35 2.90
CA GLU A 101 -48.93 -25.77 4.08
C GLU A 101 -47.88 -26.71 4.66
N LEU A 102 -48.21 -28.00 4.80
CA LEU A 102 -47.26 -28.98 5.31
C LEU A 102 -46.08 -29.19 4.34
N LEU A 103 -46.32 -29.17 3.02
CA LEU A 103 -45.25 -29.21 2.03
C LEU A 103 -44.34 -27.98 2.15
N ARG A 104 -44.90 -26.77 2.22
CA ARG A 104 -44.11 -25.54 2.47
C ARG A 104 -43.35 -25.61 3.78
N SER A 105 -43.93 -26.17 4.83
CA SER A 105 -43.27 -26.38 6.12
C SER A 105 -42.11 -27.38 6.02
N ALA A 106 -42.30 -28.47 5.27
CA ALA A 106 -41.26 -29.46 5.03
C ALA A 106 -40.05 -28.88 4.30
N PHE A 107 -40.28 -27.89 3.42
CA PHE A 107 -39.27 -27.15 2.67
C PHE A 107 -39.00 -25.74 3.22
N ALA A 108 -39.44 -25.42 4.44
CA ALA A 108 -39.36 -24.07 4.98
C ALA A 108 -37.90 -23.59 5.12
N ALA A 109 -37.68 -22.33 4.77
CA ALA A 109 -36.37 -21.68 4.75
C ALA A 109 -35.71 -21.66 6.13
N GLY A 110 -34.39 -21.89 6.15
CA GLY A 110 -33.53 -21.73 7.33
C GLY A 110 -32.51 -22.85 7.52
N ASN A 111 -32.80 -24.07 7.06
CA ASN A 111 -31.98 -25.25 7.32
C ASN A 111 -31.68 -26.09 6.06
N ARG A 112 -30.54 -26.80 6.10
CA ARG A 112 -30.08 -27.78 5.11
C ARG A 112 -31.13 -28.87 4.87
N MET A 113 -31.44 -29.16 3.61
CA MET A 113 -32.34 -30.25 3.25
C MET A 113 -31.58 -31.36 2.56
N LEU A 114 -31.54 -32.54 3.19
CA LEU A 114 -31.05 -33.74 2.53
C LEU A 114 -32.20 -34.32 1.70
N ILE A 115 -31.97 -34.39 0.40
CA ILE A 115 -32.86 -35.02 -0.55
C ILE A 115 -32.25 -36.35 -0.96
N GLU A 116 -33.05 -37.39 -0.85
CA GLU A 116 -32.70 -38.74 -1.24
C GLU A 116 -33.73 -39.24 -2.25
N ILE A 117 -33.24 -39.47 -3.47
CA ILE A 117 -34.01 -39.99 -4.60
C ILE A 117 -33.51 -41.40 -4.87
N THR A 118 -34.33 -42.38 -4.51
CA THR A 118 -34.02 -43.81 -4.66
C THR A 118 -35.01 -44.48 -5.60
N GLY A 119 -34.50 -45.38 -6.44
CA GLY A 119 -35.34 -46.25 -7.24
C GLY A 119 -36.09 -47.25 -6.38
N TYR A 120 -37.11 -47.88 -6.97
CA TYR A 120 -37.85 -48.95 -6.31
C TYR A 120 -36.93 -50.14 -6.03
N ASN A 121 -36.87 -50.59 -4.77
CA ASN A 121 -36.02 -51.69 -4.31
C ASN A 121 -34.50 -51.47 -4.54
N GLU A 122 -34.06 -50.22 -4.64
CA GLU A 122 -32.64 -49.88 -4.73
C GLU A 122 -32.07 -49.52 -3.36
N SER A 123 -30.86 -49.99 -3.08
CA SER A 123 -30.12 -49.67 -1.86
C SER A 123 -29.29 -48.38 -1.96
N LYS A 124 -29.15 -47.83 -3.18
CA LYS A 124 -28.44 -46.59 -3.49
C LYS A 124 -29.31 -45.67 -4.32
N GLY A 125 -29.12 -44.37 -4.13
CA GLY A 125 -29.82 -43.32 -4.85
C GLY A 125 -28.97 -42.08 -4.98
N ILE A 126 -29.50 -41.05 -5.61
CA ILE A 126 -28.86 -39.73 -5.61
C ILE A 126 -29.17 -39.06 -4.28
N LYS A 127 -28.12 -38.65 -3.57
CA LYS A 127 -28.24 -37.87 -2.33
C LYS A 127 -27.51 -36.55 -2.48
N ALA A 128 -28.19 -35.50 -2.04
CA ALA A 128 -27.69 -34.14 -2.12
C ALA A 128 -28.26 -33.31 -0.97
N TYR A 129 -27.42 -32.43 -0.43
CA TYR A 129 -27.91 -31.31 0.36
C TYR A 129 -28.26 -30.18 -0.59
N CYS A 130 -29.52 -29.77 -0.57
CA CYS A 130 -30.05 -28.78 -1.50
C CYS A 130 -30.54 -27.55 -0.75
N ASP A 131 -30.40 -26.41 -1.41
CA ASP A 131 -31.08 -25.17 -1.05
C ASP A 131 -32.37 -25.06 -1.88
N VAL A 132 -33.46 -24.63 -1.24
CA VAL A 132 -34.76 -24.46 -1.88
C VAL A 132 -34.81 -23.10 -2.57
N GLU A 133 -34.95 -23.08 -3.89
CA GLU A 133 -35.06 -21.85 -4.68
C GLU A 133 -36.51 -21.40 -4.80
N ASN A 134 -37.42 -22.32 -5.10
CA ASN A 134 -38.83 -22.02 -5.23
C ASN A 134 -39.72 -23.23 -4.96
N ILE A 135 -40.93 -22.96 -4.48
CA ILE A 135 -42.04 -23.93 -4.38
C ILE A 135 -43.25 -23.27 -5.03
N ASP A 136 -43.65 -23.79 -6.17
CA ASP A 136 -44.82 -23.32 -6.91
C ASP A 136 -45.95 -24.34 -6.85
N PHE A 137 -47.18 -23.85 -6.74
CA PHE A 137 -48.39 -24.66 -6.78
C PHE A 137 -49.20 -24.22 -7.99
N ASP A 138 -49.57 -25.17 -8.85
CA ASP A 138 -50.26 -24.84 -10.09
C ASP A 138 -51.67 -24.27 -9.87
N ASP A 139 -52.07 -23.39 -10.78
CA ASP A 139 -53.43 -22.84 -10.86
C ASP A 139 -54.31 -23.61 -11.86
N GLN A 140 -53.72 -24.57 -12.58
CA GLN A 140 -54.37 -25.33 -13.65
C GLN A 140 -55.20 -26.51 -13.13
N SER A 141 -55.10 -26.81 -11.84
CA SER A 141 -55.88 -27.88 -11.22
C SER A 141 -57.37 -27.56 -11.23
N ARG A 142 -58.12 -28.31 -12.03
CA ARG A 142 -59.59 -28.24 -12.07
C ARG A 142 -60.14 -29.01 -10.87
N TRP A 143 -61.03 -28.38 -10.10
CA TRP A 143 -61.71 -28.94 -8.91
C TRP A 143 -60.84 -29.04 -7.65
N THR A 144 -61.48 -29.28 -6.50
CA THR A 144 -60.86 -29.24 -5.16
C THR A 144 -60.08 -30.50 -4.77
N ASN A 145 -59.88 -31.43 -5.70
CA ASN A 145 -59.34 -32.76 -5.43
C ASN A 145 -57.87 -32.95 -5.85
N ARG A 146 -57.29 -32.01 -6.61
CA ARG A 146 -55.88 -32.08 -7.05
C ARG A 146 -55.22 -30.70 -7.00
N CYS A 147 -53.91 -30.70 -6.81
CA CYS A 147 -53.06 -29.51 -6.93
C CYS A 147 -51.68 -29.94 -7.39
N GLY A 148 -51.23 -29.49 -8.56
CA GLY A 148 -49.86 -29.73 -9.00
C GLY A 148 -48.87 -28.85 -8.24
N TYR A 149 -47.64 -29.31 -8.14
CA TYR A 149 -46.56 -28.52 -7.54
C TYR A 149 -45.26 -28.72 -8.31
N THR A 150 -44.43 -27.68 -8.30
CA THR A 150 -43.05 -27.73 -8.79
C THR A 150 -42.13 -27.17 -7.71
N ILE A 151 -41.14 -27.95 -7.30
CA ILE A 151 -40.11 -27.53 -6.34
C ILE A 151 -38.78 -27.47 -7.07
N THR A 152 -38.16 -26.30 -7.06
CA THR A 152 -36.85 -26.05 -7.66
C THR A 152 -35.80 -25.97 -6.56
N LEU A 153 -34.75 -26.76 -6.73
CA LEU A 153 -33.69 -26.96 -5.74
C LEU A 153 -32.35 -26.72 -6.41
N LYS A 154 -31.44 -26.08 -5.68
CA LYS A 154 -30.06 -25.89 -6.09
C LYS A 154 -29.12 -26.73 -5.25
N VAL A 155 -28.15 -27.36 -5.92
CA VAL A 155 -27.07 -28.10 -5.27
C VAL A 155 -25.77 -27.88 -6.03
N VAL A 156 -24.68 -27.83 -5.27
CA VAL A 156 -23.32 -27.63 -5.76
C VAL A 156 -22.56 -28.97 -5.80
N ARG A 157 -22.88 -29.90 -4.90
CA ARG A 157 -22.19 -31.19 -4.71
C ARG A 157 -23.13 -32.30 -4.27
N PHE A 158 -22.90 -33.51 -4.76
CA PHE A 158 -23.66 -34.70 -4.37
C PHE A 158 -22.92 -35.45 -3.25
N THR A 159 -23.67 -35.96 -2.28
CA THR A 159 -23.11 -36.79 -1.20
C THR A 159 -23.03 -38.26 -1.59
N GLU A 160 -23.92 -38.72 -2.47
CA GLU A 160 -23.93 -40.10 -2.99
C GLU A 160 -24.37 -40.14 -4.46
N SER A 161 -23.71 -41.00 -5.24
CA SER A 161 -24.05 -41.31 -6.63
C SER A 161 -24.88 -42.61 -6.69
N SER A 162 -25.98 -42.61 -7.43
CA SER A 162 -26.81 -43.81 -7.63
C SER A 162 -26.04 -44.98 -8.25
N ALA A 163 -25.18 -44.69 -9.24
CA ALA A 163 -24.38 -45.69 -9.96
C ALA A 163 -22.92 -45.77 -9.47
N SER A 164 -22.56 -45.06 -8.39
CA SER A 164 -21.15 -44.91 -7.95
C SER A 164 -20.24 -44.32 -9.04
N ALA A 165 -20.78 -43.46 -9.91
CA ALA A 165 -20.05 -42.82 -11.01
C ALA A 165 -19.02 -41.79 -10.51
N PHE A 166 -19.22 -41.25 -9.30
CA PHE A 166 -18.32 -40.37 -8.58
C PHE A 166 -18.27 -40.79 -7.10
N SER A 167 -17.18 -40.44 -6.41
CA SER A 167 -16.98 -40.79 -5.01
C SER A 167 -17.97 -40.05 -4.11
N ALA A 168 -18.18 -40.56 -2.88
CA ALA A 168 -18.97 -39.86 -1.88
C ALA A 168 -18.45 -38.44 -1.68
N ASN A 169 -19.37 -37.49 -1.47
CA ASN A 169 -19.07 -36.06 -1.42
C ASN A 169 -18.24 -35.66 -2.65
N SER A 170 -18.79 -35.76 -3.85
CA SER A 170 -18.09 -35.32 -5.05
C SER A 170 -19.09 -34.87 -6.11
N THR A 171 -18.56 -34.26 -7.16
CA THR A 171 -19.30 -33.95 -8.38
C THR A 171 -18.71 -34.75 -9.53
N GLU A 172 -19.40 -34.72 -10.67
CA GLU A 172 -18.90 -35.31 -11.90
C GLU A 172 -17.60 -34.63 -12.40
N ASP A 173 -17.38 -33.35 -12.06
CA ASP A 173 -16.26 -32.54 -12.57
C ASP A 173 -15.13 -32.30 -11.56
N ASN A 174 -15.35 -32.62 -10.28
CA ASN A 174 -14.37 -32.55 -9.20
C ASN A 174 -13.58 -31.21 -9.12
N PHE A 175 -14.25 -30.13 -8.73
CA PHE A 175 -13.61 -28.83 -8.51
C PHE A 175 -12.83 -28.79 -7.19
N THR A 176 -11.67 -28.14 -7.18
CA THR A 176 -10.87 -27.89 -5.96
C THR A 176 -11.57 -26.90 -5.03
N TRP A 177 -12.15 -25.85 -5.60
CA TRP A 177 -12.88 -24.81 -4.90
C TRP A 177 -14.22 -24.61 -5.58
N TYR A 178 -15.28 -24.43 -4.79
CA TYR A 178 -16.62 -24.23 -5.31
C TYR A 178 -16.98 -22.74 -5.28
N VAL A 179 -16.87 -22.09 -6.44
CA VAL A 179 -17.10 -20.65 -6.59
C VAL A 179 -18.21 -20.35 -7.59
N ASN A 180 -19.05 -19.38 -7.23
CA ASN A 180 -20.19 -18.93 -8.03
C ASN A 180 -19.75 -17.95 -9.12
N ALA A 181 -18.87 -17.02 -8.72
CA ALA A 181 -18.32 -16.00 -9.58
C ALA A 181 -16.87 -15.76 -9.16
N ALA A 182 -16.03 -15.43 -10.13
CA ALA A 182 -14.66 -15.02 -9.91
C ALA A 182 -14.29 -13.95 -10.95
N ASP A 183 -13.50 -12.97 -10.51
CA ASP A 183 -12.99 -11.90 -11.36
C ASP A 183 -11.52 -11.68 -11.04
N GLU A 184 -10.74 -11.41 -12.08
CA GLU A 184 -9.33 -11.07 -12.00
C GLU A 184 -9.09 -9.90 -12.96
N SER A 185 -8.48 -8.84 -12.45
CA SER A 185 -8.13 -7.68 -13.25
C SER A 185 -6.74 -7.17 -12.91
N TRP A 186 -6.04 -6.76 -13.96
CA TRP A 186 -4.75 -6.11 -13.90
C TRP A 186 -4.89 -4.72 -14.51
N SER A 187 -4.34 -3.72 -13.85
CA SER A 187 -4.27 -2.37 -14.42
C SER A 187 -2.91 -1.76 -14.16
N ILE A 188 -2.43 -1.01 -15.14
CA ILE A 188 -1.23 -0.20 -15.03
C ILE A 188 -1.62 1.26 -15.23
N GLN A 189 -1.14 2.11 -14.34
CA GLN A 189 -1.38 3.55 -14.37
C GLN A 189 -0.04 4.28 -14.30
N GLU A 190 0.06 5.39 -15.03
CA GLU A 190 1.17 6.31 -14.84
C GLU A 190 1.06 6.95 -13.44
N ASN A 191 2.19 7.04 -12.75
CA ASN A 191 2.29 7.78 -11.50
C ASN A 191 2.75 9.21 -11.81
N ASP A 192 2.30 10.18 -11.01
CA ASP A 192 2.69 11.59 -11.13
C ASP A 192 4.12 11.86 -10.65
N GLN A 193 4.75 10.87 -10.01
CA GLN A 193 6.15 10.94 -9.58
C GLN A 193 7.11 10.58 -10.72
N PHE A 194 8.29 11.20 -10.70
CA PHE A 194 9.36 10.96 -11.67
C PHE A 194 10.65 10.58 -10.95
N HIS A 195 11.42 9.68 -11.56
CA HIS A 195 12.81 9.50 -11.21
C HIS A 195 13.64 10.43 -12.08
N THR A 196 14.32 11.38 -11.44
CA THR A 196 15.19 12.34 -12.14
C THR A 196 16.65 12.01 -11.87
N SER A 197 17.44 11.92 -12.93
CA SER A 197 18.89 11.86 -12.81
C SER A 197 19.50 13.22 -13.13
N PHE A 198 20.62 13.53 -12.48
CA PHE A 198 21.37 14.75 -12.71
C PHE A 198 22.75 14.40 -13.27
N ALA A 199 23.17 15.13 -14.32
CA ALA A 199 24.54 15.07 -14.82
C ALA A 199 25.05 16.50 -15.01
N GLY A 200 26.16 16.84 -14.38
CA GLY A 200 26.78 18.17 -14.50
C GLY A 200 25.86 19.31 -14.05
N GLY A 201 24.99 19.07 -13.08
CA GLY A 201 24.10 20.10 -12.51
C GLY A 201 22.84 20.39 -13.32
N SER A 202 22.61 19.66 -14.41
CA SER A 202 21.37 19.69 -15.19
C SER A 202 20.61 18.37 -15.05
N ILE A 203 19.30 18.41 -15.25
CA ILE A 203 18.49 17.19 -15.36
C ILE A 203 18.92 16.46 -16.63
N SER A 204 19.43 15.24 -16.48
CA SER A 204 19.95 14.43 -17.59
C SER A 204 18.92 13.46 -18.15
N ASP A 205 18.07 12.89 -17.29
CA ASP A 205 17.03 11.95 -17.69
C ASP A 205 15.85 12.05 -16.71
N ILE A 206 14.64 11.83 -17.23
CA ILE A 206 13.40 11.81 -16.46
C ILE A 206 12.67 10.53 -16.83
N LYS A 207 12.61 9.59 -15.89
CA LYS A 207 11.82 8.36 -16.05
C LYS A 207 10.50 8.49 -15.30
N ARG A 208 9.44 8.03 -15.96
CA ARG A 208 8.11 7.92 -15.34
C ARG A 208 8.06 6.69 -14.44
N LEU A 209 7.34 6.81 -13.34
CA LEU A 209 6.96 5.67 -12.51
C LEU A 209 5.58 5.18 -12.92
N TYR A 210 5.32 3.91 -12.66
CA TYR A 210 4.01 3.30 -12.91
C TYR A 210 3.50 2.61 -11.65
N THR A 211 2.20 2.62 -11.47
CA THR A 211 1.52 1.83 -10.45
C THR A 211 0.88 0.64 -11.12
N LEU A 212 1.21 -0.56 -10.64
CA LEU A 212 0.60 -1.81 -11.06
C LEU A 212 -0.39 -2.24 -9.98
N THR A 213 -1.63 -2.50 -10.38
CA THR A 213 -2.69 -3.01 -9.48
C THR A 213 -3.20 -4.33 -10.00
N HIS A 214 -3.27 -5.32 -9.11
CA HIS A 214 -3.84 -6.63 -9.34
C HIS A 214 -4.99 -6.85 -8.36
N ASN A 215 -6.19 -7.07 -8.89
CA ASN A 215 -7.36 -7.37 -8.08
C ASN A 215 -7.88 -8.75 -8.43
N VAL A 216 -8.08 -9.56 -7.40
CA VAL A 216 -8.71 -10.89 -7.54
C VAL A 216 -9.86 -10.96 -6.56
N SER A 217 -11.00 -11.41 -7.04
CA SER A 217 -12.18 -11.61 -6.20
C SER A 217 -12.91 -12.89 -6.57
N ALA A 218 -13.57 -13.48 -5.57
CA ALA A 218 -14.47 -14.60 -5.77
C ALA A 218 -15.66 -14.54 -4.82
N VAL A 219 -16.77 -15.12 -5.25
CA VAL A 219 -17.94 -15.42 -4.42
C VAL A 219 -18.03 -16.92 -4.32
N GLY A 220 -17.87 -17.48 -3.13
CA GLY A 220 -17.90 -18.91 -2.94
C GLY A 220 -19.31 -19.44 -2.88
N GLN A 221 -19.45 -20.74 -3.11
CA GLN A 221 -20.70 -21.45 -2.96
C GLN A 221 -20.72 -22.17 -1.61
N ARG A 222 -21.93 -22.36 -1.08
CA ARG A 222 -22.10 -23.16 0.12
C ARG A 222 -21.99 -24.63 -0.26
N VAL A 223 -21.07 -25.33 0.38
CA VAL A 223 -20.83 -26.76 0.13
C VAL A 223 -21.16 -27.54 1.38
N TYR A 224 -21.74 -28.72 1.18
CA TYR A 224 -22.09 -29.64 2.26
C TYR A 224 -21.43 -31.00 2.01
N GLU A 225 -21.13 -31.69 3.10
CA GLU A 225 -20.63 -33.07 3.09
C GLU A 225 -21.61 -34.01 3.79
N SER A 226 -21.39 -35.32 3.68
CA SER A 226 -22.18 -36.37 4.33
C SER A 226 -22.31 -36.23 5.86
N GLY A 227 -21.39 -35.50 6.50
CA GLY A 227 -21.45 -35.15 7.94
C GLY A 227 -22.14 -33.82 8.25
N GLY A 228 -22.53 -33.04 7.24
CA GLY A 228 -23.11 -31.72 7.35
C GLY A 228 -22.17 -30.60 6.89
N PHE A 229 -22.31 -29.42 7.50
CA PHE A 229 -21.44 -28.28 7.24
C PHE A 229 -20.14 -28.46 8.04
N GLU A 230 -19.08 -28.91 7.36
CA GLU A 230 -17.76 -29.00 7.97
C GLU A 230 -17.07 -27.62 8.01
N SER A 231 -16.22 -27.41 9.03
CA SER A 231 -15.36 -26.23 9.13
C SER A 231 -14.42 -26.17 7.90
N GLY A 232 -14.54 -25.14 7.07
CA GLY A 232 -13.78 -24.99 5.82
C GLY A 232 -14.64 -24.87 4.56
N TYR A 233 -15.95 -25.15 4.66
CA TYR A 233 -16.89 -25.10 3.53
C TYR A 233 -17.87 -23.92 3.59
N SER A 234 -17.57 -22.89 4.40
CA SER A 234 -18.31 -21.64 4.28
C SER A 234 -18.04 -20.98 2.92
N PRO A 235 -19.03 -20.29 2.34
CA PRO A 235 -18.86 -19.60 1.07
C PRO A 235 -17.61 -18.73 1.01
N TRP A 236 -17.35 -17.91 2.02
CA TRP A 236 -16.17 -17.03 2.04
C TRP A 236 -14.85 -17.80 2.13
N GLN A 237 -14.82 -18.98 2.77
CA GLN A 237 -13.62 -19.84 2.82
C GLN A 237 -13.32 -20.46 1.46
N GLN A 238 -14.34 -20.89 0.72
CA GLN A 238 -14.20 -21.39 -0.64
C GLN A 238 -13.71 -20.27 -1.59
N ALA A 239 -14.25 -19.07 -1.44
CA ALA A 239 -13.78 -17.88 -2.14
C ALA A 239 -12.30 -17.57 -1.82
N SER A 240 -11.93 -17.59 -0.53
CA SER A 240 -10.56 -17.32 -0.09
C SER A 240 -9.56 -18.34 -0.61
N GLY A 241 -9.87 -19.64 -0.52
CA GLY A 241 -9.02 -20.70 -1.06
C GLY A 241 -8.79 -20.55 -2.56
N TYR A 242 -9.84 -20.20 -3.31
CA TYR A 242 -9.73 -19.91 -4.73
C TYR A 242 -8.84 -18.69 -5.00
N VAL A 243 -9.08 -17.56 -4.33
CA VAL A 243 -8.31 -16.32 -4.54
C VAL A 243 -6.84 -16.52 -4.19
N HIS A 244 -6.53 -17.20 -3.08
CA HIS A 244 -5.15 -17.52 -2.72
C HIS A 244 -4.45 -18.42 -3.73
N ASN A 245 -5.19 -19.36 -4.35
CA ASN A 245 -4.65 -20.21 -5.40
C ASN A 245 -4.29 -19.40 -6.66
N ILE A 246 -5.13 -18.43 -7.03
CA ILE A 246 -4.87 -17.54 -8.18
C ILE A 246 -3.70 -16.60 -7.91
N ILE A 247 -3.68 -15.95 -6.74
CA ILE A 247 -2.61 -14.99 -6.38
C ILE A 247 -1.28 -15.69 -6.16
N GLY A 248 -1.29 -16.94 -5.69
CA GLY A 248 -0.07 -17.69 -5.38
C GLY A 248 0.62 -17.20 -4.11
N ILE A 249 -0.14 -16.85 -3.07
CA ILE A 249 0.40 -16.38 -1.79
C ILE A 249 1.43 -17.39 -1.26
N GLY A 250 2.68 -16.95 -1.11
CA GLY A 250 3.84 -17.79 -0.77
C GLY A 250 5.02 -17.66 -1.74
N THR A 251 4.84 -17.05 -2.90
CA THR A 251 5.96 -16.62 -3.76
C THR A 251 6.32 -15.17 -3.45
N THR A 252 7.59 -14.91 -3.09
CA THR A 252 8.11 -13.58 -2.69
C THR A 252 8.10 -12.52 -3.81
N ASN A 253 7.70 -12.88 -5.02
CA ASN A 253 7.68 -12.01 -6.19
C ASN A 253 6.29 -11.99 -6.82
N ALA A 254 5.93 -10.87 -7.45
CA ALA A 254 4.77 -10.79 -8.32
C ALA A 254 4.80 -11.96 -9.35
N PRO A 255 3.64 -12.58 -9.68
CA PRO A 255 3.58 -13.76 -10.53
C PRO A 255 4.37 -13.57 -11.84
N SER A 256 5.39 -14.40 -12.04
CA SER A 256 6.39 -14.29 -13.12
C SER A 256 5.82 -14.27 -14.55
N GLY A 257 4.54 -14.62 -14.75
CA GLY A 257 3.90 -14.68 -16.06
C GLY A 257 3.26 -13.37 -16.54
N TYR A 258 3.02 -12.38 -15.67
CA TYR A 258 2.27 -11.16 -16.03
C TYR A 258 3.13 -9.89 -16.12
N LEU A 259 4.34 -9.91 -15.54
CA LEU A 259 5.30 -8.80 -15.59
C LEU A 259 6.23 -8.80 -16.83
N ASP A 260 6.12 -9.80 -17.70
CA ASP A 260 7.04 -10.04 -18.83
C ASP A 260 7.23 -8.82 -19.77
N PRO A 261 6.17 -8.03 -20.11
CA PRO A 261 6.35 -6.85 -20.96
C PRO A 261 7.16 -5.73 -20.28
N LEU A 262 6.99 -5.54 -18.97
CA LEU A 262 7.56 -4.42 -18.22
C LEU A 262 8.98 -4.71 -17.72
N ASN A 263 9.27 -5.98 -17.41
CA ASN A 263 10.64 -6.43 -17.16
C ASN A 263 11.50 -6.27 -18.43
N THR A 264 10.91 -6.55 -19.61
CA THR A 264 11.56 -6.29 -20.92
C THR A 264 11.81 -4.78 -21.17
N MET A 265 11.00 -3.91 -20.56
CA MET A 265 11.19 -2.45 -20.60
C MET A 265 12.14 -1.93 -19.50
N GLY A 266 12.73 -2.81 -18.69
CA GLY A 266 13.68 -2.45 -17.64
C GLY A 266 13.03 -1.90 -16.37
N TYR A 267 11.80 -2.30 -16.04
CA TYR A 267 11.13 -1.92 -14.79
C TYR A 267 11.02 -3.12 -13.82
N LEU A 268 11.28 -2.89 -12.55
CA LEU A 268 11.11 -3.85 -11.46
C LEU A 268 10.04 -3.37 -10.46
N PRO A 269 9.28 -4.29 -9.83
CA PRO A 269 8.26 -3.95 -8.85
C PRO A 269 8.85 -3.70 -7.46
N TYR A 270 8.40 -2.64 -6.81
CA TYR A 270 8.75 -2.27 -5.44
C TYR A 270 7.50 -1.88 -4.63
N ASN A 271 7.67 -1.72 -3.31
CA ASN A 271 6.62 -1.23 -2.40
C ASN A 271 5.31 -2.02 -2.51
N HIS A 272 5.40 -3.35 -2.49
CA HIS A 272 4.22 -4.20 -2.54
C HIS A 272 3.27 -3.90 -1.37
N LYS A 273 2.06 -3.42 -1.66
CA LYS A 273 0.96 -3.28 -0.71
C LYS A 273 -0.10 -4.33 -0.98
N PHE A 274 -0.70 -4.83 0.08
CA PHE A 274 -1.64 -5.94 0.04
C PHE A 274 -2.83 -5.61 0.93
N THR A 275 -4.04 -5.66 0.37
CA THR A 275 -5.30 -5.40 1.09
C THR A 275 -6.26 -6.56 0.88
N GLU A 276 -6.74 -7.16 1.98
CA GLU A 276 -7.77 -8.19 1.95
C GLU A 276 -9.12 -7.63 2.39
N ASN A 277 -10.19 -8.11 1.78
CA ASN A 277 -11.55 -7.84 2.19
C ASN A 277 -12.36 -9.14 2.26
N ILE A 278 -13.01 -9.35 3.40
CA ILE A 278 -13.76 -10.58 3.73
C ILE A 278 -15.20 -10.20 4.05
N ASP A 279 -16.15 -10.73 3.30
CA ASP A 279 -17.58 -10.63 3.62
C ASP A 279 -18.16 -12.02 3.87
N ASN A 280 -18.33 -12.35 5.15
CA ASN A 280 -18.87 -13.63 5.59
C ASN A 280 -20.35 -13.82 5.21
N ASN A 281 -21.11 -12.73 5.07
CA ASN A 281 -22.54 -12.78 4.79
C ASN A 281 -22.79 -12.93 3.29
N ALA A 282 -22.08 -12.16 2.46
CA ALA A 282 -22.12 -12.29 1.01
C ALA A 282 -21.37 -13.55 0.52
N GLY A 283 -20.50 -14.12 1.35
CA GLY A 283 -19.68 -15.28 0.97
C GLY A 283 -18.56 -14.92 0.01
N SER A 284 -18.15 -13.66 -0.03
CA SER A 284 -17.15 -13.14 -0.96
C SER A 284 -15.82 -12.88 -0.28
N TYR A 285 -14.75 -13.06 -1.04
CA TYR A 285 -13.40 -12.76 -0.64
C TYR A 285 -12.70 -12.05 -1.80
N SER A 286 -11.96 -10.98 -1.51
CA SER A 286 -11.22 -10.23 -2.50
C SER A 286 -9.91 -9.73 -1.96
N VAL A 287 -8.91 -9.68 -2.82
CA VAL A 287 -7.57 -9.16 -2.54
C VAL A 287 -7.20 -8.14 -3.60
N SER A 288 -6.55 -7.07 -3.15
CA SER A 288 -5.97 -6.03 -3.98
C SER A 288 -4.47 -5.92 -3.66
N GLU A 289 -3.63 -6.15 -4.67
CA GLU A 289 -2.18 -5.98 -4.63
C GLU A 289 -1.77 -4.76 -5.45
N GLU A 290 -0.86 -3.97 -4.91
CA GLU A 290 -0.32 -2.77 -5.57
C GLU A 290 1.21 -2.77 -5.51
N TRP A 291 1.85 -2.47 -6.64
CA TRP A 291 3.31 -2.25 -6.73
C TRP A 291 3.63 -0.92 -7.40
N THR A 292 4.74 -0.31 -6.97
CA THR A 292 5.40 0.79 -7.68
C THR A 292 6.46 0.22 -8.61
N LEU A 293 6.30 0.39 -9.92
CA LEU A 293 7.29 -0.02 -10.90
C LEU A 293 8.34 1.07 -11.05
N PHE A 294 9.61 0.68 -10.89
CA PHE A 294 10.77 1.58 -10.93
C PHE A 294 11.87 0.99 -11.82
N GLU A 295 12.73 1.84 -12.39
CA GLU A 295 13.79 1.45 -13.32
C GLU A 295 14.78 0.45 -12.69
N SER A 296 15.13 -0.58 -13.45
CA SER A 296 16.09 -1.62 -13.09
C SER A 296 17.52 -1.10 -13.16
N GLY A 297 18.36 -1.48 -12.19
CA GLY A 297 19.78 -1.11 -12.16
C GLY A 297 20.08 0.25 -11.51
N ALA A 298 19.06 1.06 -11.21
CA ALA A 298 19.17 2.25 -10.38
C ALA A 298 19.03 1.90 -8.88
N ILE A 299 19.56 2.76 -8.00
CA ILE A 299 19.31 2.63 -6.56
C ILE A 299 17.81 2.89 -6.35
N PRO A 300 17.05 1.98 -5.72
CA PRO A 300 15.59 2.04 -5.67
C PRO A 300 15.12 3.12 -4.69
N ALA A 301 15.14 4.36 -5.14
CA ALA A 301 14.71 5.54 -4.39
C ALA A 301 14.19 6.63 -5.32
N ILE A 302 13.24 7.42 -4.81
CA ILE A 302 12.65 8.57 -5.48
C ILE A 302 13.11 9.82 -4.75
N GLU A 303 13.53 10.84 -5.50
CA GLU A 303 13.95 12.14 -4.96
C GLU A 303 13.00 13.24 -5.45
N ASP A 304 12.34 13.92 -4.52
CA ASP A 304 11.59 15.14 -4.79
C ASP A 304 12.45 16.33 -4.36
N VAL A 305 12.86 17.18 -5.31
CA VAL A 305 13.75 18.32 -5.07
C VAL A 305 13.11 19.64 -5.48
N THR A 306 13.34 20.68 -4.69
CA THR A 306 12.87 22.05 -4.89
C THR A 306 14.02 23.03 -4.79
N PHE A 307 14.05 23.99 -5.71
CA PHE A 307 15.03 25.07 -5.74
C PHE A 307 14.32 26.39 -5.46
N SER A 308 14.91 27.21 -4.60
CA SER A 308 14.43 28.57 -4.30
C SER A 308 15.59 29.55 -4.46
N LEU A 309 15.42 30.55 -5.31
CA LEU A 309 16.40 31.60 -5.55
C LEU A 309 15.96 32.87 -4.81
N ASP A 310 16.87 33.41 -4.01
CA ASP A 310 16.74 34.71 -3.39
C ASP A 310 17.72 35.68 -4.07
N THR A 311 17.17 36.62 -4.81
CA THR A 311 17.89 37.62 -5.59
C THR A 311 17.55 39.04 -5.17
N ASP A 312 17.17 39.24 -3.91
CA ASP A 312 16.91 40.59 -3.39
C ASP A 312 18.10 41.54 -3.66
N LEU A 313 17.83 42.85 -3.68
CA LEU A 313 18.78 43.94 -4.00
C LEU A 313 20.05 44.02 -3.10
N GLY A 314 20.29 43.02 -2.26
CA GLY A 314 21.51 42.86 -1.48
C GLY A 314 22.71 42.41 -2.34
N ALA A 315 23.91 42.65 -1.83
CA ALA A 315 25.16 42.22 -2.47
C ALA A 315 25.36 40.68 -2.47
N ILE A 316 24.61 39.97 -1.63
CA ILE A 316 24.69 38.51 -1.49
C ILE A 316 23.39 37.91 -2.03
N LYS A 317 23.52 37.05 -3.05
CA LYS A 317 22.41 36.25 -3.57
C LYS A 317 22.48 34.87 -2.94
N ARG A 318 21.34 34.19 -2.81
CA ARG A 318 21.26 32.86 -2.20
C ARG A 318 20.44 31.91 -3.06
N VAL A 319 20.85 30.66 -3.12
CA VAL A 319 20.06 29.55 -3.67
C VAL A 319 19.88 28.50 -2.59
N SER A 320 18.64 28.08 -2.36
CA SER A 320 18.31 27.01 -1.43
C SER A 320 17.84 25.80 -2.21
N ILE A 321 18.35 24.63 -1.85
CA ILE A 321 17.97 23.33 -2.41
C ILE A 321 17.43 22.47 -1.27
N ASN A 322 16.15 22.11 -1.37
CA ASN A 322 15.48 21.28 -0.39
C ASN A 322 14.92 20.05 -1.09
N GLY A 323 15.16 18.88 -0.54
CA GLY A 323 14.63 17.65 -1.12
C GLY A 323 14.33 16.56 -0.10
N THR A 324 13.53 15.62 -0.55
CA THR A 324 13.16 14.41 0.18
C THR A 324 13.46 13.20 -0.68
N VAL A 325 14.31 12.30 -0.18
CA VAL A 325 14.60 11.00 -0.78
C VAL A 325 13.75 9.95 -0.07
N GLN A 326 12.91 9.25 -0.80
CA GLN A 326 12.11 8.12 -0.34
C GLN A 326 12.66 6.83 -0.95
N GLY A 327 13.16 5.91 -0.12
CA GLY A 327 13.57 4.60 -0.60
C GLY A 327 12.39 3.68 -0.84
N LEU A 328 12.55 2.79 -1.81
CA LEU A 328 11.58 1.79 -2.23
C LEU A 328 11.97 0.41 -1.66
N ALA A 329 10.98 -0.36 -1.23
CA ALA A 329 11.18 -1.71 -0.69
C ALA A 329 11.16 -2.76 -1.81
N GLU A 330 12.13 -3.66 -1.82
CA GLU A 330 12.25 -4.76 -2.79
C GLU A 330 11.35 -5.97 -2.49
N SER A 331 10.89 -6.15 -1.24
CA SER A 331 10.13 -7.33 -0.81
C SER A 331 8.78 -6.96 -0.18
N GLY A 332 7.78 -7.83 -0.38
CA GLY A 332 6.39 -7.65 0.03
C GLY A 332 5.90 -8.44 1.24
N SER A 333 4.83 -7.89 1.83
CA SER A 333 3.83 -8.35 2.84
C SER A 333 4.23 -9.14 4.09
N THR A 334 5.24 -10.01 4.09
CA THR A 334 5.55 -10.87 5.26
C THR A 334 6.93 -10.63 5.87
N PHE A 335 7.83 -10.02 5.10
CA PHE A 335 9.11 -9.53 5.58
C PHE A 335 9.28 -8.12 5.03
N GLU A 336 9.02 -7.11 5.87
CA GLU A 336 9.62 -5.80 5.68
C GLU A 336 11.12 -5.98 5.89
N ASN A 337 11.84 -6.42 4.87
CA ASN A 337 13.26 -6.18 4.86
C ASN A 337 13.39 -4.65 4.95
N THR A 338 14.11 -4.20 5.98
CA THR A 338 14.32 -2.83 6.44
C THR A 338 15.07 -1.96 5.40
N ASP A 339 14.87 -2.21 4.12
CA ASP A 339 15.64 -1.73 3.00
C ASP A 339 15.19 -0.35 2.51
N LYS A 340 13.97 0.12 2.83
CA LYS A 340 13.56 1.48 2.41
C LYS A 340 14.53 2.55 2.90
N TYR A 341 14.86 2.54 4.18
CA TYR A 341 15.81 3.51 4.72
C TYR A 341 17.22 3.28 4.19
N SER A 342 17.67 2.03 4.07
CA SER A 342 18.99 1.69 3.50
C SER A 342 19.14 2.19 2.06
N ASN A 343 18.11 2.02 1.24
CA ASN A 343 18.04 2.47 -0.15
C ASN A 343 18.00 4.00 -0.23
N ALA A 344 17.23 4.66 0.64
CA ALA A 344 17.22 6.12 0.74
C ALA A 344 18.60 6.68 1.12
N VAL A 345 19.28 6.08 2.10
CA VAL A 345 20.62 6.49 2.53
C VAL A 345 21.66 6.22 1.43
N SER A 346 21.58 5.07 0.76
CA SER A 346 22.49 4.73 -0.34
C SER A 346 22.34 5.71 -1.51
N TYR A 347 21.10 6.06 -1.85
CA TYR A 347 20.81 7.08 -2.85
C TYR A 347 21.36 8.45 -2.41
N TYR A 348 21.09 8.87 -1.17
CA TYR A 348 21.57 10.15 -0.63
C TYR A 348 23.10 10.26 -0.65
N ASN A 349 23.80 9.24 -0.15
CA ASN A 349 25.27 9.22 -0.09
C ASN A 349 25.93 9.20 -1.48
N THR A 350 25.21 8.72 -2.50
CA THR A 350 25.71 8.65 -3.88
C THR A 350 25.39 9.92 -4.65
N ASN A 351 24.15 10.41 -4.56
CA ASN A 351 23.60 11.42 -5.47
C ASN A 351 23.35 12.79 -4.81
N CYS A 352 23.29 12.87 -3.48
CA CYS A 352 22.90 14.06 -2.74
C CYS A 352 24.00 14.55 -1.78
N THR A 353 25.27 14.31 -2.13
CA THR A 353 26.42 14.87 -1.40
C THR A 353 26.50 16.39 -1.58
N ASP A 354 27.20 17.09 -0.70
CA ASP A 354 27.35 18.56 -0.77
C ASP A 354 27.88 19.02 -2.15
N ASN A 355 28.80 18.26 -2.75
CA ASN A 355 29.36 18.55 -4.07
C ASN A 355 28.34 18.37 -5.20
N GLU A 356 27.55 17.29 -5.15
CA GLU A 356 26.48 17.05 -6.12
C GLU A 356 25.38 18.10 -6.01
N LEU A 357 24.92 18.39 -4.79
CA LEU A 357 23.90 19.41 -4.54
C LEU A 357 24.40 20.82 -4.90
N PHE A 358 25.67 21.14 -4.67
CA PHE A 358 26.30 22.38 -5.16
C PHE A 358 26.31 22.46 -6.68
N THR A 359 26.67 21.37 -7.37
CA THR A 359 26.70 21.33 -8.84
C THR A 359 25.28 21.53 -9.40
N ARG A 360 24.26 20.92 -8.79
CA ARG A 360 22.84 21.15 -9.14
C ARG A 360 22.41 22.60 -8.87
N ALA A 361 22.72 23.14 -7.70
CA ALA A 361 22.34 24.50 -7.33
C ALA A 361 23.03 25.57 -8.20
N SER A 362 24.30 25.37 -8.56
CA SER A 362 25.04 26.26 -9.47
C SER A 362 24.47 26.19 -10.89
N GLY A 363 24.15 24.98 -11.39
CA GLY A 363 23.51 24.79 -12.70
C GLY A 363 22.17 25.50 -12.84
N VAL A 364 21.34 25.47 -11.78
CA VAL A 364 20.00 26.08 -11.80
C VAL A 364 20.04 27.58 -11.46
N SER A 365 20.95 28.03 -10.60
CA SER A 365 20.96 29.43 -10.12
C SER A 365 21.39 30.46 -11.17
N GLY A 366 22.25 30.08 -12.12
CA GLY A 366 22.81 30.99 -13.12
C GLY A 366 23.72 32.09 -12.53
N PHE A 367 24.16 31.96 -11.28
CA PHE A 367 25.08 32.92 -10.65
C PHE A 367 26.52 32.73 -11.16
N SER A 368 27.23 33.83 -11.38
CA SER A 368 28.62 33.81 -11.89
C SER A 368 29.63 33.25 -10.89
N CYS A 369 29.31 33.34 -9.59
CA CYS A 369 30.10 32.79 -8.51
C CYS A 369 29.15 32.33 -7.40
N LEU A 370 29.25 31.07 -7.01
CA LEU A 370 28.54 30.49 -5.88
C LEU A 370 29.58 29.82 -5.00
N ASN A 371 29.53 30.06 -3.69
CA ASN A 371 30.40 29.40 -2.75
C ASN A 371 30.09 27.90 -2.72
N SER A 372 31.12 27.06 -2.88
CA SER A 372 30.97 25.60 -2.81
C SER A 372 30.68 25.11 -1.39
N ALA A 373 31.02 25.89 -0.37
CA ALA A 373 30.61 25.63 0.99
C ALA A 373 29.16 26.09 1.21
N SER A 374 28.29 25.19 1.68
CA SER A 374 26.91 25.53 2.03
C SER A 374 26.87 26.53 3.18
N ALA A 375 26.11 27.60 3.04
CA ALA A 375 25.83 28.59 4.08
C ALA A 375 24.99 28.00 5.23
N SER A 376 24.14 27.04 4.94
CA SER A 376 23.41 26.25 5.93
C SER A 376 23.22 24.82 5.44
N LYS A 377 23.25 23.85 6.36
CA LYS A 377 23.03 22.44 6.07
C LYS A 377 22.19 21.81 7.18
N ALA A 378 21.10 21.18 6.80
CA ALA A 378 20.29 20.36 7.68
C ALA A 378 19.95 19.06 6.96
N ILE A 379 20.15 17.93 7.65
CA ILE A 379 19.82 16.59 7.15
C ILE A 379 18.90 15.95 8.19
N GLY A 380 17.73 15.49 7.75
CA GLY A 380 16.76 14.76 8.55
C GLY A 380 16.72 13.29 8.13
N HIS A 381 16.62 12.40 9.11
CA HIS A 381 16.49 10.97 8.88
C HIS A 381 15.19 10.48 9.51
N ASN A 382 14.37 9.77 8.74
CA ASN A 382 13.18 9.08 9.26
C ASN A 382 13.25 7.60 8.86
N PRO A 383 13.87 6.74 9.69
CA PRO A 383 14.02 5.32 9.40
C PRO A 383 12.69 4.59 9.24
N ASN A 384 11.65 4.99 9.99
CA ASN A 384 10.33 4.34 9.95
C ASN A 384 9.59 4.62 8.63
N ALA A 385 9.70 5.85 8.12
CA ALA A 385 9.14 6.19 6.81
C ALA A 385 10.04 5.75 5.65
N GLY A 386 11.32 5.44 5.93
CA GLY A 386 12.31 5.15 4.90
C GLY A 386 12.71 6.40 4.10
N THR A 387 12.73 7.57 4.74
CA THR A 387 13.06 8.85 4.09
C THR A 387 14.30 9.52 4.65
N VAL A 388 14.99 10.25 3.79
CA VAL A 388 16.07 11.18 4.13
C VAL A 388 15.69 12.55 3.56
N THR A 389 15.63 13.57 4.40
CA THR A 389 15.38 14.95 3.97
C THR A 389 16.66 15.74 4.06
N TYR A 390 16.85 16.69 3.14
CA TYR A 390 17.97 17.61 3.20
C TYR A 390 17.53 19.02 2.83
N ALA A 391 18.17 19.99 3.47
CA ALA A 391 17.98 21.40 3.23
C ALA A 391 19.35 22.09 3.27
N LEU A 392 19.83 22.50 2.10
CA LEU A 392 21.08 23.23 1.95
C LEU A 392 20.82 24.60 1.35
N SER A 393 21.60 25.59 1.77
CA SER A 393 21.66 26.88 1.09
C SER A 393 23.08 27.22 0.70
N PHE A 394 23.25 27.84 -0.45
CA PHE A 394 24.51 28.35 -0.97
C PHE A 394 24.35 29.83 -1.26
N ASP A 395 25.43 30.58 -1.13
CA ASP A 395 25.40 32.01 -1.39
C ASP A 395 26.62 32.47 -2.21
N THR A 396 26.57 33.72 -2.65
CA THR A 396 27.63 34.33 -3.46
C THR A 396 28.73 34.98 -2.64
N ARG A 397 28.85 34.68 -1.32
CA ARG A 397 29.98 35.17 -0.53
C ARG A 397 31.27 34.58 -1.06
N VAL A 398 32.36 35.33 -0.93
CA VAL A 398 33.69 34.81 -1.24
C VAL A 398 33.96 33.62 -0.34
N ALA A 399 34.56 32.57 -0.89
CA ALA A 399 34.94 31.39 -0.13
C ALA A 399 35.92 31.78 0.99
N ASN A 400 35.84 31.07 2.12
CA ASN A 400 36.72 31.32 3.25
C ASN A 400 38.19 31.13 2.82
N THR A 401 39.03 32.08 3.20
CA THR A 401 40.47 32.05 2.92
C THR A 401 41.21 31.11 3.89
N ILE A 402 40.66 30.92 5.09
CA ILE A 402 41.19 30.00 6.10
C ILE A 402 40.64 28.59 5.84
N SER A 403 41.54 27.64 5.56
CA SER A 403 41.15 26.25 5.28
C SER A 403 40.54 25.61 6.52
N GLY A 404 39.33 25.04 6.37
CA GLY A 404 38.60 24.39 7.45
C GLY A 404 37.88 25.35 8.42
N ALA A 405 37.76 26.64 8.09
CA ALA A 405 36.90 27.56 8.83
C ALA A 405 35.42 27.43 8.40
N LEU A 406 34.51 27.34 9.37
CA LEU A 406 33.06 27.44 9.17
C LEU A 406 32.64 28.90 8.95
N THR A 407 33.22 29.82 9.73
CA THR A 407 33.04 31.26 9.57
C THR A 407 34.37 31.96 9.72
N GLU A 408 34.62 32.97 8.90
CA GLU A 408 35.71 33.92 9.07
C GLU A 408 35.18 35.35 9.01
N ASP A 409 35.78 36.23 9.81
CA ASP A 409 35.58 37.68 9.75
C ASP A 409 36.94 38.35 9.77
N ILE A 410 37.24 39.08 8.70
CA ILE A 410 38.49 39.80 8.49
C ILE A 410 38.16 41.29 8.47
N GLN A 411 38.52 41.98 9.55
CA GLN A 411 38.30 43.41 9.68
C GLN A 411 39.63 44.15 9.51
N VAL A 412 39.62 45.13 8.60
CA VAL A 412 40.73 46.05 8.39
C VAL A 412 40.26 47.47 8.71
N SER A 413 40.95 48.12 9.63
CA SER A 413 40.69 49.51 10.03
C SER A 413 41.90 50.37 9.73
N ASP A 414 41.70 51.44 8.99
CA ASP A 414 42.73 52.42 8.64
C ASP A 414 42.49 53.74 9.39
N ILE A 415 43.52 54.19 10.11
CA ILE A 415 43.54 55.50 10.77
C ILE A 415 44.50 56.40 10.02
N TYR A 416 43.95 57.49 9.49
CA TYR A 416 44.71 58.49 8.74
C TYR A 416 45.34 59.54 9.68
N PRO A 417 46.52 60.10 9.33
CA PRO A 417 47.19 61.14 10.08
C PRO A 417 46.33 62.37 10.38
N GLY A 418 46.33 62.78 11.65
CA GLY A 418 45.85 64.09 12.10
C GLY A 418 46.97 65.11 12.22
N GLN A 419 46.63 66.38 12.45
CA GLN A 419 47.60 67.43 12.75
C GLN A 419 48.10 67.30 14.20
N LEU A 420 49.42 67.32 14.40
CA LEU A 420 49.99 67.41 15.75
C LEU A 420 49.96 68.88 16.21
N ILE A 421 49.30 69.11 17.34
CA ILE A 421 49.20 70.42 17.99
C ILE A 421 49.74 70.35 19.42
N SER A 422 50.47 71.38 19.83
CA SER A 422 50.85 71.59 21.22
C SER A 422 49.93 72.62 21.84
N VAL A 423 49.30 72.28 22.97
CA VAL A 423 48.37 73.16 23.68
C VAL A 423 49.04 73.56 24.99
N THR A 424 49.56 74.79 25.06
CA THR A 424 50.24 75.30 26.26
C THR A 424 49.35 76.28 27.02
N PRO A 425 48.91 75.97 28.25
CA PRO A 425 48.18 76.92 29.08
C PRO A 425 49.14 78.00 29.59
N VAL A 426 48.75 79.27 29.45
CA VAL A 426 49.52 80.41 29.95
C VAL A 426 48.71 81.15 31.02
N ILE A 427 49.31 81.36 32.19
CA ILE A 427 48.68 82.10 33.29
C ILE A 427 48.38 83.52 32.82
N GLY A 428 47.11 83.94 32.94
CA GLY A 428 46.63 85.26 32.51
C GLY A 428 45.85 85.28 31.18
N ARG A 429 45.63 84.13 30.53
CA ARG A 429 44.74 84.01 29.35
C ARG A 429 43.53 83.10 29.63
N SER A 430 42.41 83.38 28.96
CA SER A 430 41.19 82.56 29.01
C SER A 430 41.22 81.34 28.08
N GLN A 431 42.19 81.28 27.15
CA GLN A 431 42.40 80.16 26.24
C GLN A 431 43.90 79.85 26.11
N PRO A 432 44.28 78.56 26.03
CA PRO A 432 45.66 78.14 25.83
C PRO A 432 46.17 78.52 24.44
N ILE A 433 47.49 78.63 24.29
CA ILE A 433 48.11 78.81 22.98
C ILE A 433 48.14 77.46 22.29
N ILE A 434 47.51 77.38 21.12
CA ILE A 434 47.58 76.21 20.24
C ILE A 434 48.67 76.49 19.21
N GLN A 435 49.73 75.69 19.23
CA GLN A 435 50.82 75.76 18.27
C GLN A 435 50.80 74.49 17.40
N TYR A 436 50.68 74.68 16.09
CA TYR A 436 50.93 73.59 15.14
C TYR A 436 52.43 73.30 15.12
N VAL A 437 52.81 72.05 15.39
CA VAL A 437 54.24 71.65 15.47
C VAL A 437 54.83 71.24 14.13
N ASN A 438 54.20 71.66 13.03
CA ASN A 438 54.58 71.32 11.65
C ASN A 438 54.78 69.82 11.39
N SER A 439 53.97 68.99 12.06
CA SER A 439 54.02 67.54 11.95
C SER A 439 52.62 66.93 11.95
N ARG A 440 52.51 65.69 11.47
CA ARG A 440 51.28 64.90 11.44
C ARG A 440 51.48 63.61 12.24
N SER A 441 50.40 63.07 12.80
CA SER A 441 50.47 61.76 13.46
C SER A 441 50.77 60.65 12.44
N GLU A 442 51.16 59.48 12.93
CA GLU A 442 51.41 58.31 12.11
C GLU A 442 50.15 57.78 11.39
N PHE A 443 50.35 57.03 10.29
CA PHE A 443 49.30 56.15 9.76
C PHE A 443 49.26 54.89 10.60
N LYS A 444 48.05 54.43 10.94
CA LYS A 444 47.86 53.12 11.56
C LYS A 444 46.92 52.27 10.73
N LYS A 445 47.24 50.99 10.60
CA LYS A 445 46.35 49.98 10.03
C LYS A 445 46.23 48.86 11.06
N THR A 446 45.01 48.45 11.38
CA THR A 446 44.75 47.30 12.25
C THR A 446 44.08 46.21 11.44
N LEU A 447 44.62 45.00 11.50
CA LEU A 447 44.00 43.77 10.98
C LEU A 447 43.51 42.94 12.16
N GLN A 448 42.24 42.56 12.13
CA GLN A 448 41.63 41.60 13.05
C GLN A 448 41.05 40.45 12.24
N ILE A 449 41.48 39.24 12.56
CA ILE A 449 40.97 38.01 11.98
C ILE A 449 40.28 37.26 13.12
N THR A 450 39.03 36.88 12.91
CA THR A 450 38.35 35.92 13.77
C THR A 450 37.83 34.78 12.91
N ALA A 451 38.01 33.55 13.39
CA ALA A 451 37.54 32.37 12.69
C ALA A 451 36.96 31.34 13.65
N GLN A 452 35.95 30.62 13.18
CA GLN A 452 35.37 29.47 13.83
C GLN A 452 35.75 28.25 13.01
N MET A 453 36.60 27.39 13.56
CA MET A 453 37.08 26.20 12.86
C MET A 453 36.07 25.06 12.90
N ASP A 454 36.09 24.22 11.88
CA ASP A 454 35.31 23.00 11.79
C ASP A 454 35.82 21.93 12.77
N GLN A 455 34.91 21.08 13.22
CA GLN A 455 35.21 19.98 14.12
C GLN A 455 35.72 18.78 13.32
N THR A 456 36.98 18.41 13.53
CA THR A 456 37.55 17.19 12.96
C THR A 456 37.47 16.07 14.00
N ALA A 457 36.56 15.12 13.78
CA ALA A 457 36.21 14.06 14.73
C ALA A 457 35.72 14.62 16.08
N CYS A 458 36.53 14.50 17.15
CA CYS A 458 36.16 14.96 18.50
C CYS A 458 36.88 16.25 18.92
N GLY A 459 37.62 16.92 18.02
CA GLY A 459 38.38 18.13 18.34
C GLY A 459 38.40 19.14 17.19
N PHE A 460 39.06 20.27 17.43
CA PHE A 460 39.23 21.32 16.43
C PHE A 460 40.71 21.46 16.08
N ASN A 461 41.00 21.65 14.79
CA ASN A 461 42.36 21.95 14.34
C ASN A 461 42.58 23.46 14.31
N GLN A 462 43.75 23.89 14.78
CA GLN A 462 44.18 25.29 14.63
C GLN A 462 44.32 25.61 13.14
N PRO A 463 44.00 26.84 12.69
CA PRO A 463 44.30 27.30 11.34
C PRO A 463 45.75 27.04 10.96
N ALA A 464 45.98 26.69 9.69
CA ALA A 464 47.34 26.54 9.18
C ALA A 464 48.04 27.90 9.20
N THR A 465 49.29 27.94 9.67
CA THR A 465 50.08 29.18 9.72
C THR A 465 50.23 29.82 8.34
N SER A 466 50.24 29.01 7.26
CA SER A 466 50.26 29.49 5.88
C SER A 466 49.07 30.38 5.53
N ASP A 467 47.88 30.02 6.01
CA ASP A 467 46.64 30.73 5.68
C ASP A 467 46.68 32.12 6.33
N ILE A 468 47.11 32.17 7.60
CA ILE A 468 47.26 33.41 8.35
C ILE A 468 48.35 34.31 7.74
N ILE A 469 49.48 33.73 7.32
CA ILE A 469 50.54 34.46 6.61
C ILE A 469 50.02 35.04 5.30
N SER A 470 49.24 34.28 4.52
CA SER A 470 48.71 34.75 3.24
C SER A 470 47.77 35.95 3.41
N ILE A 471 46.92 35.92 4.44
CA ILE A 471 46.02 37.03 4.79
C ILE A 471 46.86 38.21 5.28
N TYR A 472 47.82 37.98 6.17
CA TYR A 472 48.72 39.01 6.67
C TYR A 472 49.40 39.74 5.51
N GLU A 473 50.07 39.02 4.61
CA GLU A 473 50.80 39.58 3.46
C GLU A 473 49.89 40.36 2.51
N SER A 474 48.63 39.94 2.34
CA SER A 474 47.65 40.61 1.49
C SER A 474 47.23 41.99 2.03
N TYR A 475 47.32 42.22 3.34
CA TYR A 475 46.87 43.45 3.99
C TYR A 475 47.99 44.32 4.59
N VAL A 476 49.24 43.85 4.56
CA VAL A 476 50.40 44.67 4.93
C VAL A 476 50.41 45.96 4.08
N PRO A 477 50.58 47.15 4.68
CA PRO A 477 50.63 48.41 3.93
C PRO A 477 51.70 48.42 2.82
N SER A 478 51.26 48.59 1.57
CA SER A 478 52.12 48.81 0.40
C SER A 478 52.16 50.29 -0.01
N GLY A 479 53.32 50.81 -0.45
CA GLY A 479 53.45 52.21 -0.93
C GLY A 479 53.92 53.23 0.12
N VAL A 480 55.00 52.89 0.84
CA VAL A 480 55.57 53.63 2.00
C VAL A 480 56.61 54.66 1.52
N ALA A 481 56.68 55.85 2.16
CA ALA A 481 57.41 57.05 1.68
C ALA A 481 58.94 56.95 1.62
N VAL A 482 59.53 56.33 2.65
CA VAL A 482 60.98 56.40 2.89
C VAL A 482 61.46 55.06 3.42
N ALA A 483 62.32 54.38 2.65
CA ALA A 483 63.00 53.13 3.02
C ALA A 483 62.10 52.03 3.65
N GLY A 484 60.81 51.96 3.30
CA GLY A 484 59.96 50.78 3.48
C GLY A 484 59.69 50.33 4.92
N LYS A 485 59.89 51.16 5.95
CA LYS A 485 59.73 50.73 7.34
C LYS A 485 58.27 50.75 7.78
N VAL A 486 57.61 49.61 7.66
CA VAL A 486 56.37 49.31 8.37
C VAL A 486 56.76 48.74 9.74
N PHE A 487 56.33 49.38 10.82
CA PHE A 487 56.56 48.91 12.18
C PHE A 487 55.30 48.22 12.70
N TYR A 488 55.45 47.15 13.46
CA TYR A 488 54.34 46.49 14.16
C TYR A 488 54.82 45.94 15.49
N GLY A 489 53.93 45.95 16.48
CA GLY A 489 54.15 45.25 17.75
C GLY A 489 54.01 43.73 17.60
N PRO A 490 54.34 42.94 18.63
CA PRO A 490 54.08 41.50 18.59
C PRO A 490 52.59 41.24 18.33
N PRO A 491 52.23 40.45 17.31
CA PRO A 491 50.84 40.08 17.07
C PRO A 491 50.25 39.34 18.26
N ASN A 492 48.94 39.48 18.46
CA ASN A 492 48.22 38.73 19.48
C ASN A 492 47.39 37.64 18.81
N GLU A 493 47.71 36.39 19.11
CA GLU A 493 47.05 35.18 18.60
C GLU A 493 46.45 34.40 19.77
N SER A 494 45.19 33.99 19.62
CA SER A 494 44.46 33.19 20.60
C SER A 494 43.73 32.05 19.90
N TRP A 495 43.85 30.84 20.46
CA TRP A 495 43.21 29.64 19.94
C TRP A 495 42.56 28.85 21.08
N ASN A 496 41.30 28.48 20.91
CA ASN A 496 40.59 27.61 21.83
C ASN A 496 40.32 26.24 21.18
N PRO A 497 41.07 25.18 21.53
CA PRO A 497 40.92 23.87 20.92
C PRO A 497 39.62 23.14 21.30
N LYS A 498 38.85 23.65 22.28
CA LYS A 498 37.56 23.07 22.68
C LYS A 498 36.37 23.70 21.96
N THR A 499 36.47 24.98 21.64
CA THR A 499 35.38 25.71 20.97
C THR A 499 35.68 25.96 19.50
N GLY A 500 36.91 25.73 19.03
CA GLY A 500 37.30 26.04 17.64
C GLY A 500 37.46 27.53 17.37
N GLN A 501 37.45 28.38 18.39
CA GLN A 501 37.56 29.83 18.23
C GLN A 501 39.01 30.25 18.05
N TYR A 502 39.27 30.94 16.95
CA TYR A 502 40.56 31.52 16.61
C TYR A 502 40.44 33.05 16.52
N SER A 503 41.42 33.77 17.07
CA SER A 503 41.58 35.20 16.82
C SER A 503 43.05 35.56 16.62
N TYR A 504 43.29 36.43 15.65
CA TYR A 504 44.59 37.02 15.36
C TYR A 504 44.44 38.53 15.16
N SER A 505 45.31 39.32 15.79
CA SER A 505 45.30 40.78 15.62
C SER A 505 46.69 41.36 15.56
N VAL A 506 46.86 42.32 14.65
CA VAL A 506 48.11 43.06 14.45
C VAL A 506 47.81 44.51 14.09
N GLU A 507 48.61 45.43 14.64
CA GLU A 507 48.58 46.85 14.29
C GLU A 507 49.91 47.23 13.64
N TRP A 508 49.84 47.82 12.46
CA TRP A 508 50.97 48.41 11.76
C TRP A 508 50.95 49.93 11.91
N THR A 509 52.12 50.50 12.16
CA THR A 509 52.42 51.93 12.14
C THR A 509 53.39 52.20 11.00
N TYR A 510 53.05 53.13 10.10
CA TYR A 510 53.85 53.39 8.91
C TYR A 510 53.76 54.84 8.42
N GLU A 511 54.69 55.22 7.54
CA GLU A 511 54.75 56.54 6.89
C GLU A 511 54.44 56.41 5.40
N ARG A 512 53.37 57.05 4.92
CA ARG A 512 52.99 57.00 3.50
C ARG A 512 53.55 58.22 2.73
N ALA A 513 53.96 57.99 1.48
CA ALA A 513 54.58 59.00 0.60
C ALA A 513 53.64 60.16 0.26
#